data_AF-A0A7S3WMU0-F1
#
_entry.id   AF-A0A7S3WMU0-F1
#
_cell.length_a   1.000
_cell.length_b   1.000
_cell.length_c   1.000
_cell.angle_alpha   90.00
_cell.angle_beta   90.00
_cell.angle_gamma   90.00
#
_symmetry.space_group_name_H-M   'P 1'
#
loop_
_entity.id
_entity.type
_entity.pdbx_description
1 polymer ?
#
loop_
_entity_poly.entity_id
_entity_poly.type
_entity_poly.pdbx_seq_one_letter_code
_entity_poly.pdbx_strand_id
1 'polypeptide(L)'
;AYESSYYEIAVFDTTNGPVRCAEGCGWTELGDGQCQLGCNTTSCHNDRGDCLPGGGGGCHVDCKASWINDGYCDEACFSVACGWDGEDCGGPGCADGCREKYINDGECDPECNTAACNFDGNDCFHDAGECYTQADGSDYRGTISHTKTGHTCQK
;
A
#
# COMPACT_ATOMS: atom_id res chain seq x y z
N ALA A 1 -19.38 15.74 11.55
CA ALA A 1 -19.45 14.28 11.72
C ALA A 1 -18.34 13.90 12.69
N TYR A 2 -18.67 13.25 13.80
CA TYR A 2 -17.68 12.75 14.74
C TYR A 2 -17.38 11.30 14.32
N GLU A 3 -16.13 11.01 14.03
CA GLU A 3 -15.70 9.65 13.73
C GLU A 3 -15.08 9.10 15.02
N SER A 4 -15.86 8.31 15.76
CA SER A 4 -15.36 7.62 16.95
C SER A 4 -14.74 6.31 16.51
N SER A 5 -13.44 6.30 16.24
CA SER A 5 -12.68 5.05 16.16
C SER A 5 -12.50 4.51 17.58
N TYR A 6 -13.13 3.36 17.86
CA TYR A 6 -12.85 2.61 19.08
C TYR A 6 -11.52 1.88 18.90
N TYR A 7 -10.42 2.56 19.23
CA TYR A 7 -9.13 1.89 19.37
C TYR A 7 -8.87 1.64 20.86
N GLU A 8 -8.55 0.39 21.21
CA GLU A 8 -8.03 0.07 22.54
C GLU A 8 -6.51 0.23 22.51
N ILE A 9 -5.99 1.18 23.29
CA ILE A 9 -4.55 1.24 23.55
C ILE A 9 -4.26 0.18 24.62
N ALA A 10 -3.64 -0.92 24.22
CA ALA A 10 -3.03 -1.86 25.15
C ALA A 10 -1.67 -1.29 25.62
N VAL A 11 -1.61 -0.77 26.85
CA VAL A 11 -0.36 -0.31 27.47
C VAL A 11 0.28 -1.48 28.20
N PHE A 12 1.39 -1.99 27.68
CA PHE A 12 2.16 -3.05 28.31
C PHE A 12 3.29 -2.46 29.16
N ASP A 13 3.31 -2.79 30.45
CA ASP A 13 4.33 -2.38 31.41
C ASP A 13 5.66 -3.08 31.11
N THR A 14 6.68 -2.31 30.72
CA THR A 14 8.02 -2.79 30.34
C THR A 14 8.97 -2.95 31.54
N THR A 15 8.52 -2.64 32.76
CA THR A 15 9.39 -2.62 33.96
C THR A 15 9.55 -3.99 34.63
N ASN A 16 8.73 -4.99 34.28
CA ASN A 16 8.79 -6.35 34.84
C ASN A 16 9.26 -7.41 33.82
N GLY A 17 10.52 -7.31 33.39
CA GLY A 17 11.17 -8.33 32.55
C GLY A 17 10.57 -8.44 31.13
N PRO A 18 11.26 -9.09 30.19
CA PRO A 18 10.79 -9.13 28.82
C PRO A 18 9.56 -10.01 28.77
N VAL A 19 8.37 -9.41 28.66
CA VAL A 19 7.20 -10.10 28.11
C VAL A 19 7.49 -10.29 26.62
N ARG A 20 8.44 -11.17 26.33
CA ARG A 20 8.85 -11.58 25.00
C ARG A 20 8.02 -12.79 24.65
N CYS A 21 7.37 -12.70 23.51
CA CYS A 21 6.58 -13.77 22.97
C CYS A 21 7.43 -14.96 22.46
N ALA A 22 8.71 -14.71 22.14
CA ALA A 22 9.74 -15.69 21.79
C ALA A 22 11.15 -15.14 22.11
N GLU A 23 12.10 -16.04 22.34
CA GLU A 23 13.50 -15.67 22.60
C GLU A 23 14.11 -15.02 21.35
N GLY A 24 14.68 -13.83 21.50
CA GLY A 24 15.21 -13.07 20.37
C GLY A 24 14.18 -12.27 19.58
N CYS A 25 12.91 -12.24 19.99
CA CYS A 25 11.88 -11.39 19.37
C CYS A 25 11.64 -10.15 20.22
N GLY A 26 12.39 -9.09 19.94
CA GLY A 26 12.18 -7.79 20.56
C GLY A 26 10.91 -7.11 20.07
N TRP A 27 10.39 -6.17 20.86
CA TRP A 27 9.31 -5.27 20.42
C TRP A 27 9.65 -4.43 19.19
N THR A 28 10.95 -4.30 18.88
CA THR A 28 11.47 -3.59 17.71
C THR A 28 11.44 -4.41 16.43
N GLU A 29 11.28 -5.73 16.55
CA GLU A 29 11.29 -6.68 15.42
C GLU A 29 9.85 -7.11 15.11
N LEU A 30 9.01 -7.26 16.15
CA LEU A 30 7.60 -7.61 16.00
C LEU A 30 6.74 -6.56 15.28
N GLY A 31 6.21 -6.89 14.10
CA GLY A 31 5.32 -5.99 13.36
C GLY A 31 6.08 -4.85 12.67
N ASP A 32 7.34 -5.09 12.31
CA ASP A 32 8.18 -4.15 11.57
C ASP A 32 7.98 -4.24 10.04
N GLY A 33 7.10 -5.14 9.59
CA GLY A 33 6.74 -5.37 8.20
C GLY A 33 7.61 -6.43 7.50
N GLN A 34 8.55 -7.06 8.20
CA GLN A 34 9.36 -8.17 7.68
C GLN A 34 9.09 -9.44 8.47
N CYS A 35 8.70 -10.53 7.81
CA CYS A 35 8.58 -11.81 8.51
C CYS A 35 9.92 -12.32 9.08
N GLN A 36 10.06 -12.29 10.40
CA GLN A 36 11.10 -12.98 11.15
C GLN A 36 10.61 -14.36 11.55
N LEU A 37 11.22 -15.38 10.96
CA LEU A 37 10.88 -16.78 11.23
C LEU A 37 11.04 -17.16 12.72
N GLY A 38 11.93 -16.49 13.45
CA GLY A 38 12.07 -16.66 14.91
C GLY A 38 10.88 -16.14 15.71
N CYS A 39 10.11 -15.22 15.13
CA CYS A 39 8.94 -14.57 15.71
C CYS A 39 7.62 -15.07 15.10
N ASN A 40 7.69 -16.01 14.14
CA ASN A 40 6.54 -16.67 13.54
C ASN A 40 5.94 -17.74 14.46
N THR A 41 5.46 -17.32 15.63
CA THR A 41 4.79 -18.18 16.60
C THR A 41 3.46 -17.56 16.99
N THR A 42 2.50 -18.40 17.37
CA THR A 42 1.18 -17.91 17.82
C THR A 42 1.26 -17.05 19.08
N SER A 43 2.25 -17.26 19.95
CA SER A 43 2.52 -16.38 21.10
C SER A 43 3.00 -15.00 20.69
N CYS A 44 3.68 -14.88 19.55
CA CYS A 44 4.11 -13.63 18.93
C CYS A 44 3.10 -13.08 17.92
N HIS A 45 1.89 -13.65 17.85
CA HIS A 45 0.90 -13.33 16.83
C HIS A 45 1.45 -13.44 15.40
N ASN A 46 2.32 -14.43 15.15
CA ASN A 46 3.01 -14.66 13.88
C ASN A 46 3.74 -13.40 13.43
N ASP A 47 4.65 -12.94 14.28
CA ASP A 47 5.42 -11.71 14.10
C ASP A 47 4.54 -10.45 14.00
N ARG A 48 3.54 -10.37 14.89
CA ARG A 48 2.46 -9.36 14.88
C ARG A 48 1.75 -9.26 13.53
N GLY A 49 1.65 -10.37 12.83
CA GLY A 49 1.08 -10.45 11.50
C GLY A 49 2.12 -10.49 10.41
N ASP A 50 3.39 -10.15 10.68
CA ASP A 50 4.39 -10.05 9.62
C ASP A 50 4.65 -11.37 8.89
N CYS A 51 4.48 -12.49 9.58
CA CYS A 51 4.60 -13.81 8.99
C CYS A 51 3.28 -14.42 8.52
N LEU A 52 2.18 -13.67 8.61
CA LEU A 52 0.91 -14.06 8.00
C LEU A 52 0.90 -13.70 6.51
N PRO A 53 0.17 -14.47 5.68
CA PRO A 53 -0.16 -14.06 4.32
C PRO A 53 -0.87 -12.70 4.36
N GLY A 54 -0.29 -11.68 3.70
CA GLY A 54 -0.82 -10.32 3.71
C GLY A 54 -0.44 -9.46 4.93
N GLY A 55 0.38 -9.97 5.86
CA GLY A 55 0.73 -9.22 7.08
C GLY A 55 2.19 -8.81 7.23
N GLY A 56 3.16 -9.39 6.52
CA GLY A 56 4.56 -8.87 6.52
C GLY A 56 5.43 -9.41 5.41
N GLY A 57 4.84 -9.38 4.22
CA GLY A 57 5.57 -9.40 2.96
C GLY A 57 5.49 -8.08 2.21
N GLY A 58 5.22 -6.94 2.88
CA GLY A 58 5.07 -5.63 2.23
C GLY A 58 3.65 -5.28 1.77
N CYS A 59 2.63 -5.94 2.33
CA CYS A 59 1.22 -5.67 2.02
C CYS A 59 0.75 -4.37 2.70
N HIS A 60 -0.23 -3.67 2.13
CA HIS A 60 -0.74 -2.42 2.70
C HIS A 60 -1.35 -2.65 4.09
N VAL A 61 -1.15 -1.73 5.04
CA VAL A 61 -1.64 -1.86 6.43
C VAL A 61 -3.15 -2.02 6.54
N ASP A 62 -3.89 -1.46 5.57
CA ASP A 62 -5.35 -1.57 5.52
C ASP A 62 -5.85 -2.86 4.86
N CYS A 63 -4.95 -3.65 4.26
CA CYS A 63 -5.30 -4.97 3.75
C CYS A 63 -5.37 -5.97 4.91
N LYS A 64 -6.57 -6.51 5.15
CA LYS A 64 -6.74 -7.60 6.10
C LYS A 64 -6.49 -8.92 5.41
N ALA A 65 -5.79 -9.83 6.08
CA ALA A 65 -5.59 -11.19 5.55
C ALA A 65 -6.90 -11.94 5.24
N SER A 66 -8.02 -11.54 5.83
CA SER A 66 -9.35 -12.13 5.56
C SER A 66 -10.01 -11.64 4.27
N TRP A 67 -9.46 -10.60 3.64
CA TRP A 67 -9.97 -10.00 2.40
C TRP A 67 -9.28 -10.60 1.17
N ILE A 68 -8.03 -11.05 1.34
CA ILE A 68 -7.30 -11.76 0.28
C ILE A 68 -8.03 -13.07 -0.09
N ASN A 69 -8.39 -13.22 -1.38
CA ASN A 69 -9.08 -14.41 -1.92
C ASN A 69 -10.44 -14.67 -1.25
N ASP A 70 -11.19 -13.61 -0.94
CA ASP A 70 -12.52 -13.68 -0.34
C ASP A 70 -13.67 -13.60 -1.36
N GLY A 71 -13.34 -13.40 -2.64
CA GLY A 71 -14.26 -13.28 -3.76
C GLY A 71 -14.71 -11.84 -4.06
N TYR A 72 -14.21 -10.85 -3.33
CA TYR A 72 -14.39 -9.43 -3.58
C TYR A 72 -13.05 -8.80 -3.95
N CYS A 73 -13.08 -7.80 -4.83
CA CYS A 73 -11.88 -7.04 -5.15
C CYS A 73 -11.69 -5.93 -4.12
N ASP A 74 -10.69 -6.09 -3.26
CA ASP A 74 -10.26 -5.17 -2.22
C ASP A 74 -9.00 -4.40 -2.65
N GLU A 75 -9.17 -3.11 -2.97
CA GLU A 75 -8.06 -2.25 -3.44
C GLU A 75 -6.86 -2.22 -2.52
N ALA A 76 -7.11 -2.22 -1.20
CA ALA A 76 -6.05 -2.18 -0.21
C ALA A 76 -5.15 -3.42 -0.31
N CYS A 77 -5.71 -4.54 -0.78
CA CYS A 77 -5.02 -5.81 -0.97
C CYS A 77 -4.46 -5.98 -2.40
N PHE A 78 -4.67 -5.02 -3.31
CA PHE A 78 -4.20 -5.11 -4.68
C PHE A 78 -2.74 -4.68 -4.84
N SER A 79 -1.81 -5.53 -4.40
CA SER A 79 -0.36 -5.31 -4.57
C SER A 79 0.38 -6.62 -4.80
N VAL A 80 1.60 -6.55 -5.32
CA VAL A 80 2.46 -7.73 -5.51
C VAL A 80 2.73 -8.46 -4.19
N ALA A 81 2.86 -7.72 -3.10
CA ALA A 81 3.10 -8.23 -1.77
C ALA A 81 1.92 -8.99 -1.16
N CYS A 82 0.70 -8.58 -1.50
CA CYS A 82 -0.53 -9.25 -1.08
C CYS A 82 -1.01 -10.30 -2.11
N GLY A 83 -0.22 -10.57 -3.17
CA GLY A 83 -0.61 -11.50 -4.22
C GLY A 83 -1.81 -11.05 -5.05
N TRP A 84 -1.94 -9.73 -5.28
CA TRP A 84 -3.01 -9.14 -6.09
C TRP A 84 -4.41 -9.50 -5.61
N ASP A 85 -4.59 -9.43 -4.29
CA ASP A 85 -5.85 -9.77 -3.62
C ASP A 85 -6.34 -11.20 -3.91
N GLY A 86 -5.40 -12.14 -4.09
CA GLY A 86 -5.76 -13.52 -4.42
C GLY A 86 -6.42 -13.69 -5.78
N GLU A 87 -6.18 -12.75 -6.71
CA GLU A 87 -6.76 -12.67 -8.06
C GLU A 87 -8.24 -12.24 -8.13
N ASP A 88 -8.86 -11.85 -7.01
CA ASP A 88 -10.26 -11.41 -6.98
C ASP A 88 -10.52 -10.12 -7.79
N CYS A 89 -9.47 -9.31 -7.99
CA CYS A 89 -9.50 -8.12 -8.83
C CYS A 89 -9.35 -8.37 -10.33
N GLY A 90 -9.45 -9.63 -10.79
CA GLY A 90 -9.37 -9.98 -12.21
C GLY A 90 -7.97 -10.37 -12.69
N GLY A 91 -7.05 -10.64 -11.75
CA GLY A 91 -5.70 -11.12 -12.04
C GLY A 91 -4.58 -10.19 -11.54
N PRO A 92 -3.32 -10.49 -11.90
CA PRO A 92 -2.17 -9.72 -11.44
C PRO A 92 -2.09 -8.34 -12.10
N GLY A 93 -1.80 -7.32 -11.28
CA GLY A 93 -1.51 -5.96 -11.75
C GLY A 93 -0.07 -5.79 -12.25
N CYS A 94 0.19 -4.65 -12.89
CA CYS A 94 1.54 -4.26 -13.33
C CYS A 94 2.30 -3.42 -12.28
N ALA A 95 1.58 -2.80 -11.34
CA ALA A 95 2.10 -2.06 -10.20
C ALA A 95 1.08 -2.09 -9.05
N ASP A 96 1.53 -1.83 -7.82
CA ASP A 96 0.67 -1.82 -6.64
C ASP A 96 -0.42 -0.74 -6.79
N GLY A 97 -1.68 -1.12 -6.55
CA GLY A 97 -2.84 -0.26 -6.77
C GLY A 97 -3.25 -0.04 -8.23
N CYS A 98 -2.42 -0.44 -9.21
CA CYS A 98 -2.72 -0.24 -10.63
C CYS A 98 -3.46 -1.43 -11.27
N ARG A 99 -4.78 -1.31 -11.37
CA ARG A 99 -5.63 -2.30 -12.02
C ARG A 99 -5.70 -2.09 -13.53
N GLU A 100 -5.97 -3.16 -14.26
CA GLU A 100 -6.09 -3.11 -15.72
C GLU A 100 -7.11 -2.09 -16.22
N LYS A 101 -8.17 -1.84 -15.44
CA LYS A 101 -9.24 -0.89 -15.82
C LYS A 101 -8.83 0.59 -15.74
N TYR A 102 -7.72 0.89 -15.06
CA TYR A 102 -7.16 2.23 -14.91
C TYR A 102 -6.22 2.56 -16.07
N ILE A 103 -5.59 1.54 -16.64
CA ILE A 103 -4.69 1.71 -17.78
C ILE A 103 -5.45 2.24 -19.00
N ASN A 104 -5.09 3.44 -19.46
CA ASN A 104 -5.64 4.06 -20.67
C ASN A 104 -7.18 4.26 -20.57
N ASP A 105 -7.67 4.66 -19.39
CA ASP A 105 -9.07 4.93 -19.10
C ASP A 105 -9.50 6.39 -19.37
N GLY A 106 -8.54 7.27 -19.63
CA GLY A 106 -8.72 8.69 -19.93
C GLY A 106 -8.35 9.64 -18.78
N GLU A 107 -7.98 9.11 -17.61
CA GLU A 107 -7.48 9.86 -16.46
C GLU A 107 -6.05 9.40 -16.13
N CYS A 108 -5.17 10.32 -15.71
CA CYS A 108 -3.82 9.91 -15.32
C CYS A 108 -3.82 9.37 -13.88
N ASP A 109 -3.70 8.06 -13.74
CA ASP A 109 -3.62 7.34 -12.48
C ASP A 109 -2.16 7.25 -11.98
N PRO A 110 -1.80 7.93 -10.87
CA PRO A 110 -0.43 7.96 -10.35
C PRO A 110 0.15 6.58 -10.03
N GLU A 111 -0.68 5.66 -9.57
CA GLU A 111 -0.33 4.29 -9.23
C GLU A 111 0.02 3.48 -10.50
N CYS A 112 -0.60 3.81 -11.63
CA CYS A 112 -0.34 3.23 -12.95
C CYS A 112 0.78 3.94 -13.73
N ASN A 113 1.25 5.10 -13.25
CA ASN A 113 2.32 5.86 -13.90
C ASN A 113 3.72 5.29 -13.64
N THR A 114 3.91 4.00 -13.93
CA THR A 114 5.19 3.30 -13.83
C THR A 114 5.56 2.69 -15.17
N ALA A 115 6.86 2.50 -15.41
CA ALA A 115 7.32 1.88 -16.66
C ALA A 115 6.76 0.46 -16.86
N ALA A 116 6.52 -0.28 -15.78
CA ALA A 116 5.92 -1.62 -15.83
C ALA A 116 4.45 -1.59 -16.33
N CYS A 117 3.75 -0.49 -16.09
CA CYS A 117 2.39 -0.23 -16.53
C CYS A 117 2.31 0.63 -17.79
N ASN A 118 3.42 0.77 -18.53
CA ASN A 118 3.54 1.66 -19.70
C ASN A 118 3.12 3.10 -19.42
N PHE A 119 3.37 3.60 -18.20
CA PHE A 119 3.00 4.95 -17.77
C PHE A 119 1.51 5.23 -17.99
N ASP A 120 0.66 4.30 -17.53
CA ASP A 120 -0.79 4.42 -17.65
C ASP A 120 -1.27 4.55 -19.11
N GLY A 121 -0.58 3.86 -20.02
CA GLY A 121 -0.85 3.93 -21.45
C GLY A 121 -0.54 5.31 -22.03
N ASN A 122 -1.59 6.05 -22.40
CA ASN A 122 -1.46 7.42 -22.94
C ASN A 122 -1.99 8.49 -21.99
N ASP A 123 -2.46 8.11 -20.80
CA ASP A 123 -3.15 9.04 -19.92
C ASP A 123 -2.15 9.86 -19.09
N CYS A 124 -1.10 9.21 -18.61
CA CYS A 124 0.02 9.91 -18.00
C CYS A 124 1.07 10.31 -19.05
N PHE A 125 1.07 11.59 -19.42
CA PHE A 125 2.03 12.21 -20.34
C PHE A 125 3.44 12.30 -19.73
N HIS A 126 4.14 11.16 -19.62
CA HIS A 126 5.46 11.05 -18.98
C HIS A 126 6.55 11.93 -19.60
N ASP A 127 6.41 12.32 -20.87
CA ASP A 127 7.34 13.20 -21.60
C ASP A 127 7.09 14.70 -21.41
N ALA A 128 5.98 15.08 -20.77
CA ALA A 128 5.58 16.48 -20.66
C ALA A 128 6.37 17.22 -19.57
N GLY A 129 7.20 18.18 -19.99
CA GLY A 129 8.03 19.00 -19.11
C GLY A 129 7.36 20.28 -18.60
N GLU A 130 6.04 20.41 -18.72
CA GLU A 130 5.27 21.60 -18.37
C GLU A 130 4.21 21.35 -17.29
N CYS A 131 3.73 22.43 -16.69
CA CYS A 131 2.65 22.34 -15.71
C CYS A 131 1.29 22.13 -16.36
N TYR A 132 0.38 21.61 -15.56
CA TYR A 132 -1.03 21.57 -15.85
C TYR A 132 -1.55 23.01 -16.09
N THR A 133 -2.50 23.14 -17.01
CA THR A 133 -3.09 24.41 -17.46
C THR A 133 -4.59 24.45 -17.24
N GLN A 134 -5.23 23.29 -17.08
CA GLN A 134 -6.66 23.18 -16.82
C GLN A 134 -6.95 23.35 -15.33
N ALA A 135 -7.95 24.17 -14.99
CA ALA A 135 -8.26 24.49 -13.60
C ALA A 135 -8.80 23.30 -12.79
N ASP A 136 -9.23 22.23 -13.44
CA ASP A 136 -9.74 21.00 -12.83
C ASP A 136 -8.65 19.95 -12.60
N GLY A 137 -7.41 20.21 -13.02
CA GLY A 137 -6.30 19.27 -12.88
C GLY A 137 -6.40 18.06 -13.82
N SER A 138 -7.32 18.06 -14.79
CA SER A 138 -7.46 16.98 -15.78
C SER A 138 -6.24 16.81 -16.68
N ASP A 139 -5.37 17.82 -16.77
CA ASP A 139 -4.07 17.71 -17.46
C ASP A 139 -2.89 17.52 -16.50
N TYR A 140 -3.12 16.94 -15.32
CA TYR A 140 -2.08 16.50 -14.39
C TYR A 140 -1.23 15.38 -15.01
N ARG A 141 0.11 15.50 -14.89
CA ARG A 141 1.07 14.73 -15.71
C ARG A 141 1.99 13.81 -14.90
N GLY A 142 1.70 13.63 -13.60
CA GLY A 142 2.33 12.65 -12.71
C GLY A 142 3.82 12.85 -12.36
N THR A 143 4.64 13.46 -13.23
CA THR A 143 6.09 13.64 -13.02
C THR A 143 6.46 15.04 -12.50
N ILE A 144 5.57 16.02 -12.69
CA ILE A 144 5.85 17.43 -12.38
C ILE A 144 4.69 18.05 -11.59
N SER A 145 4.91 18.24 -10.29
CA SER A 145 4.02 19.03 -9.42
C SER A 145 4.48 20.49 -9.26
N HIS A 146 5.45 20.94 -10.08
CA HIS A 146 6.03 22.29 -10.00
C HIS A 146 6.36 22.89 -11.37
N THR A 147 6.13 24.19 -11.56
CA THR A 147 6.52 24.94 -12.77
C THR A 147 8.03 24.97 -12.98
N LYS A 148 8.47 25.23 -14.23
CA LYS A 148 9.88 25.51 -14.55
C LYS A 148 10.49 26.63 -13.71
N THR A 149 9.66 27.51 -13.14
CA THR A 149 10.06 28.61 -12.23
C THR A 149 9.96 28.24 -10.75
N GLY A 150 9.63 27.00 -10.39
CA GLY A 150 9.65 26.46 -9.03
C GLY A 150 8.36 26.67 -8.22
N HIS A 151 7.30 27.22 -8.80
CA HIS A 151 6.01 27.28 -8.12
C HIS A 151 5.34 25.91 -8.14
N THR A 152 4.86 25.45 -6.99
CA THR A 152 3.93 24.31 -6.92
C THR A 152 2.78 24.54 -7.89
N CYS A 153 2.53 23.55 -8.73
CA CYS A 153 1.29 23.36 -9.45
C CYS A 153 0.14 23.69 -8.48
N GLN A 154 -0.68 24.69 -8.80
CA GLN A 154 -1.80 25.05 -7.94
C GLN A 154 -2.83 23.90 -7.92
N LYS A 155 -3.70 23.89 -6.94
CA LYS A 155 -4.84 22.97 -6.87
C LYS A 155 -6.09 23.69 -7.34
#